data_AF-A0A423PDK5-F1
#
_entry.id   AF-A0A423PDK5-F1
#
_cell.length_a   1.000
_cell.length_b   1.000
_cell.length_c   1.000
_cell.angle_alpha   90.00
_cell.angle_beta   90.00
_cell.angle_gamma   90.00
#
_symmetry.space_group_name_H-M   'P 1'
#
loop_
_entity.id
_entity.type
_entity.pdbx_description
1 polymer ?
#
loop_
_entity_poly.entity_id
_entity_poly.type
_entity_poly.pdbx_seq_one_letter_code
_entity_poly.pdbx_strand_id
1 'polypeptide(L)' 'MKPSHGRRNATRAYIVFLIAALTLMTVPVFTFADRVEPLVLGLPFNLFWIVLVEAGAFLAVLAFYLFEHGRGGDS' A
#
# COMPACT_ATOMS: atom_id res chain seq x y z
N MET A 1 -14.10 -28.05 1.01
CA MET A 1 -12.94 -27.21 1.41
C MET A 1 -13.49 -25.91 2.02
N LYS A 2 -13.62 -25.85 3.34
CA LYS A 2 -14.28 -24.73 4.04
C LYS A 2 -13.31 -23.53 4.04
N PRO A 3 -13.68 -22.35 3.50
CA PRO A 3 -12.78 -21.21 3.55
C PRO A 3 -12.57 -20.84 5.02
N SER A 4 -11.32 -20.98 5.50
CA SER A 4 -10.88 -20.43 6.76
C SER A 4 -11.22 -18.93 6.78
N HIS A 5 -11.99 -18.47 7.77
CA HIS A 5 -12.44 -17.08 7.88
C HIS A 5 -11.27 -16.08 7.82
N GLY A 6 -10.09 -16.47 8.31
CA GLY A 6 -8.86 -15.66 8.25
C GLY A 6 -8.38 -15.37 6.83
N ARG A 7 -8.43 -16.35 5.93
CA ARG A 7 -7.96 -16.17 4.53
C ARG A 7 -8.82 -15.16 3.77
N ARG A 8 -10.15 -15.20 3.97
CA ARG A 8 -11.08 -14.25 3.32
C ARG A 8 -10.88 -12.82 3.81
N ASN A 9 -10.54 -12.64 5.09
CA ASN A 9 -10.29 -11.32 5.66
C ASN A 9 -8.95 -10.75 5.15
N ALA A 10 -7.90 -11.58 5.05
CA ALA A 10 -6.62 -11.19 4.44
C ALA A 10 -6.78 -10.81 2.97
N THR A 11 -7.53 -11.58 2.17
CA THR A 11 -7.82 -11.22 0.77
C THR A 11 -8.57 -9.90 0.66
N ARG A 12 -9.57 -9.65 1.52
CA ARG A 12 -10.28 -8.36 1.54
C ARG A 12 -9.35 -7.21 1.87
N ALA A 13 -8.51 -7.36 2.90
CA ALA A 13 -7.52 -6.34 3.26
C ALA A 13 -6.54 -6.06 2.12
N TYR A 14 -6.09 -7.10 1.41
CA TYR A 14 -5.21 -6.97 0.26
C TYR A 14 -5.88 -6.25 -0.92
N ILE A 15 -7.15 -6.57 -1.23
CA ILE A 15 -7.92 -5.87 -2.27
C ILE A 15 -8.08 -4.38 -1.91
N VAL A 16 -8.41 -4.07 -0.66
CA VAL A 16 -8.53 -2.69 -0.19
C VAL A 16 -7.18 -1.96 -0.31
N PHE A 17 -6.08 -2.62 0.04
CA PHE A 17 -4.73 -2.09 -0.16
C PHE A 17 -4.44 -1.76 -1.63
N LEU A 18 -4.74 -2.67 -2.56
CA LEU A 18 -4.54 -2.43 -4.00
C LEU A 18 -5.38 -1.25 -4.50
N ILE A 19 -6.65 -1.17 -4.11
CA ILE A 19 -7.52 -0.05 -4.48
C ILE A 19 -6.99 1.27 -3.90
N ALA A 20 -6.53 1.27 -2.66
CA ALA A 20 -5.95 2.46 -2.03
C ALA A 20 -4.66 2.90 -2.73
N ALA A 21 -3.74 1.97 -3.00
CA ALA A 21 -2.48 2.25 -3.71
C ALA A 21 -2.74 2.79 -5.12
N LEU A 22 -3.64 2.16 -5.87
CA LEU A 22 -4.08 2.65 -7.17
C LEU A 22 -4.65 4.07 -7.06
N THR A 23 -5.61 4.27 -6.16
CA THR A 23 -6.28 5.55 -5.98
C THR A 23 -5.29 6.67 -5.64
N LEU A 24 -4.30 6.42 -4.78
CA LEU A 24 -3.27 7.40 -4.39
C LEU A 24 -2.32 7.78 -5.54
N MET A 25 -2.16 6.89 -6.52
CA MET A 25 -1.28 7.09 -7.67
C MET A 25 -2.02 7.45 -8.97
N THR A 26 -3.35 7.48 -8.96
CA THR A 26 -4.17 7.84 -10.12
C THR A 26 -5.05 9.05 -9.84
N VAL A 27 -5.66 9.59 -10.90
CA VAL A 27 -6.72 10.59 -10.75
C VAL A 27 -7.91 9.98 -9.98
N PRO A 28 -8.59 10.74 -9.11
CA PRO A 28 -8.38 12.17 -8.85
C PRO A 28 -7.34 12.47 -7.77
N VAL A 29 -6.88 11.52 -6.96
CA VAL A 29 -6.07 11.85 -5.77
C VAL A 29 -4.67 12.32 -6.15
N PHE A 30 -4.09 11.75 -7.20
CA PHE A 30 -2.77 12.18 -7.66
C PHE A 30 -2.73 13.65 -8.10
N THR A 31 -3.86 14.26 -8.50
CA THR A 31 -3.89 15.68 -8.88
C THR A 31 -3.60 16.60 -7.69
N PHE A 32 -3.82 16.14 -6.46
CA PHE A 32 -3.37 16.85 -5.26
C PHE A 32 -1.84 16.85 -5.13
N ALA A 33 -1.21 15.76 -5.53
CA ALA A 33 0.24 15.58 -5.51
C ALA A 33 0.93 16.20 -6.73
N ASP A 34 0.21 16.41 -7.84
CA ASP A 34 0.71 16.92 -9.12
C ASP A 34 1.02 18.43 -9.08
N ARG A 35 1.95 18.80 -8.21
CA ARG A 35 2.49 20.15 -8.08
C ARG A 35 3.96 20.09 -7.68
N VAL A 36 4.70 21.11 -8.09
CA VAL A 36 6.13 21.23 -7.76
C VAL A 36 6.31 21.69 -6.32
N GLU A 37 5.53 22.69 -5.88
CA GLU A 37 5.60 23.25 -4.54
C GLU A 37 4.53 22.64 -3.60
N PRO A 38 4.81 22.46 -2.30
CA PRO A 38 6.06 22.79 -1.62
C PRO A 38 7.18 21.77 -1.89
N LEU A 39 8.43 22.21 -1.78
CA LEU A 39 9.56 21.28 -1.78
C LEU A 39 9.63 20.55 -0.44
N VAL A 40 9.59 19.23 -0.46
CA VAL A 40 9.70 18.37 0.73
C VAL A 40 11.00 17.60 0.63
N LEU A 41 11.89 17.78 1.62
CA LEU A 41 13.23 17.17 1.62
C LEU A 41 14.07 17.52 0.37
N GLY A 42 13.83 18.70 -0.23
CA GLY A 42 14.47 19.12 -1.48
C GLY A 42 13.88 18.51 -2.75
N LEU A 43 12.84 17.68 -2.63
CA LEU A 43 12.10 17.11 -3.75
C LEU A 43 10.84 17.93 -4.04
N PRO A 44 10.46 18.09 -5.32
CA PRO A 44 9.11 18.45 -5.71
C PRO A 44 8.04 17.61 -4.98
N PHE A 45 6.91 18.22 -4.66
CA PHE A 45 5.85 17.55 -3.89
C PHE A 45 5.37 16.26 -4.55
N ASN A 46 5.26 16.23 -5.88
CA ASN A 46 4.88 15.02 -6.63
C ASN A 46 5.88 13.87 -6.44
N LEU A 47 7.18 14.15 -6.48
CA LEU A 47 8.23 13.14 -6.29
C LEU A 47 8.25 12.62 -4.85
N PHE A 48 8.10 13.52 -3.88
CA PHE A 48 7.96 13.14 -2.48
C PHE A 48 6.74 12.21 -2.27
N TRP A 49 5.60 12.56 -2.86
CA TRP A 49 4.38 11.76 -2.78
C TRP A 49 4.56 10.35 -3.35
N ILE A 50 5.16 10.24 -4.53
CA ILE A 50 5.45 8.95 -5.18
C ILE A 50 6.30 8.08 -4.26
N VAL A 51 7.40 8.62 -3.72
CA VAL A 51 8.30 7.89 -2.82
C VAL A 51 7.57 7.48 -1.53
N LEU A 52 6.74 8.36 -0.96
CA LEU A 52 5.98 8.09 0.25
C LEU A 52 5.01 6.92 0.06
N VAL A 53 4.22 6.95 -1.02
CA VAL A 53 3.23 5.90 -1.30
C VAL A 53 3.92 4.58 -1.66
N GLU A 54 5.02 4.62 -2.43
CA GLU A 54 5.82 3.44 -2.75
C GLU A 54 6.44 2.81 -1.50
N ALA A 55 7.05 3.60 -0.62
CA ALA A 55 7.58 3.11 0.66
C ALA A 55 6.48 2.48 1.53
N GLY A 56 5.31 3.13 1.61
CA GLY A 56 4.14 2.58 2.31
C GLY A 56 3.66 1.26 1.70
N ALA A 57 3.66 1.14 0.37
CA ALA A 57 3.29 -0.08 -0.33
C ALA A 57 4.26 -1.24 -0.06
N PHE A 58 5.57 -0.96 -0.07
CA PHE A 58 6.58 -1.94 0.31
C PHE A 58 6.38 -2.45 1.74
N LEU A 59 6.17 -1.53 2.70
CA LEU A 59 5.93 -1.91 4.09
C LEU A 59 4.63 -2.71 4.25
N ALA A 60 3.58 -2.36 3.53
CA ALA A 60 2.31 -3.09 3.56
C ALA A 60 2.47 -4.51 3.00
N VAL A 61 3.13 -4.67 1.86
CA VAL A 61 3.43 -5.99 1.27
C VAL A 61 4.29 -6.83 2.20
N LEU A 62 5.31 -6.23 2.82
CA LEU A 62 6.13 -6.91 3.82
C LEU A 62 5.29 -7.37 5.02
N ALA A 63 4.38 -6.53 5.51
CA ALA A 63 3.46 -6.88 6.59
C ALA A 63 2.51 -8.03 6.19
N PHE A 64 1.95 -8.01 4.97
CA PHE A 64 1.15 -9.12 4.45
C PHE A 64 1.96 -10.41 4.35
N TYR A 65 3.19 -10.34 3.85
CA TYR A 65 4.09 -11.49 3.74
C TYR A 65 4.40 -12.10 5.11
N LEU A 66 4.77 -11.27 6.09
CA LEU A 66 5.05 -11.70 7.45
C LEU A 66 3.80 -12.24 8.16
N PHE A 67 2.63 -11.67 7.91
CA PHE A 67 1.37 -12.18 8.47
C PHE A 67 1.00 -13.55 7.90
N GLU A 68 1.25 -13.79 6.61
CA GLU A 68 0.94 -15.07 5.96
C GLU A 68 1.95 -16.15 6.33
N HIS A 69 3.26 -15.83 6.34
CA HIS A 69 4.32 -16.80 6.65
C HIS A 69 4.56 -16.98 8.16
N GLY A 70 4.39 -15.94 8.97
CA GLY A 70 4.49 -16.03 10.43
C GLY A 70 3.36 -16.84 11.07
N ARG A 71 2.26 -17.09 10.35
CA ARG A 71 1.19 -18.01 10.75
C ARG A 71 1.38 -19.45 10.23
N GLY A 72 2.40 -19.68 9.40
CA GLY A 72 2.75 -20.98 8.81
C GLY A 72 3.96 -21.66 9.46
N GLY A 73 4.50 -21.10 10.56
CA GLY A 73 5.62 -21.66 11.30
C GLY A 73 5.27 -22.77 12.30
N ASP A 74 3.99 -23.12 12.44
CA ASP A 74 3.51 -24.22 13.29
C ASP A 74 3.20 -25.47 12.44
N SER A 75 4.16 -25.94 11.65
CA SER A 75 4.09 -27.23 10.93
C SER A 75 5.32 -28.07 11.23
#